data_AF-A0AAP8MX79-F1
#
_entry.id   AF-A0AAP8MX79-F1
#
_cell.length_a   1.000
_cell.length_b   1.000
_cell.length_c   1.000
_cell.angle_alpha   90.00
_cell.angle_beta   90.00
_cell.angle_gamma   90.00
#
_symmetry.space_group_name_H-M   'P 1'
#
loop_
_entity.id
_entity.type
_entity.pdbx_description
1 polymer ?
#
loop_
_entity_poly.entity_id
_entity_poly.type
_entity_poly.pdbx_seq_one_letter_code
_entity_poly.pdbx_strand_id
1 'polypeptide(L)' 'MKLKRIYLSPKSALCYRAFTILLVAWCSYVAVDLLLNDFEQPQTTRTGVEINFYNYLFRYLVIAGAGIYTLLFVVRTKQK' A
#
# COMPACT_ATOMS: atom_id res chain seq x y z
N MET A 1 10.75 -5.27 -20.03
CA MET A 1 10.28 -3.89 -19.80
C MET A 1 11.16 -3.26 -18.71
N LYS A 2 11.94 -2.20 -18.97
CA LYS A 2 12.84 -1.58 -17.96
C LYS A 2 12.01 -0.61 -17.09
N LEU A 3 11.97 -0.83 -15.77
CA LEU A 3 11.30 0.08 -14.84
C LEU A 3 12.05 1.43 -14.77
N LYS A 4 11.34 2.52 -15.07
CA LYS A 4 11.89 3.88 -15.00
C LYS A 4 11.97 4.32 -13.53
N ARG A 5 13.18 4.60 -13.05
CA ARG A 5 13.42 5.16 -11.71
C ARG A 5 12.89 6.60 -11.67
N ILE A 6 12.24 6.98 -10.57
CA ILE A 6 11.76 8.35 -10.37
C ILE A 6 12.79 9.10 -9.53
N TYR A 7 13.32 10.17 -10.10
CA TYR A 7 14.30 11.03 -9.46
C TYR A 7 13.62 12.28 -8.89
N LEU A 8 13.47 12.32 -7.57
CA LEU A 8 12.82 13.43 -6.86
C LEU A 8 13.84 14.34 -6.18
N SER A 9 13.45 15.60 -5.94
CA SER A 9 14.22 16.49 -5.07
C SER A 9 14.30 15.90 -3.65
N PRO A 10 15.35 16.20 -2.85
CA PRO A 10 15.51 15.61 -1.51
C PRO A 10 14.29 15.81 -0.60
N LYS A 11 13.69 17.01 -0.59
CA LYS A 11 12.49 17.32 0.20
C LYS A 11 11.28 16.51 -0.30
N SER A 12 11.05 16.50 -1.62
CA SER A 12 9.92 15.76 -2.21
C SER A 12 10.06 14.24 -2.02
N ALA A 13 11.29 13.72 -2.08
CA ALA A 13 11.57 12.30 -1.85
C ALA A 13 11.27 11.89 -0.39
N LEU A 14 11.61 12.74 0.59
CA LEU A 14 11.29 12.51 1.99
C LEU A 14 9.77 12.48 2.22
N CYS A 15 9.04 13.49 1.74
CA CYS A 15 7.59 13.53 1.89
C CYS A 15 6.92 12.32 1.22
N TYR A 16 7.35 11.96 0.02
CA TYR A 16 6.79 10.81 -0.70
C TYR A 16 7.07 9.48 0.00
N ARG A 17 8.28 9.31 0.55
CA ARG A 17 8.62 8.13 1.37
C ARG A 17 7.78 8.06 2.64
N ALA A 18 7.65 9.16 3.36
CA ALA A 18 6.82 9.22 4.57
C ALA A 18 5.36 8.87 4.26
N PHE A 19 4.80 9.43 3.18
CA PHE A 19 3.47 9.09 2.71
C PHE A 19 3.33 7.60 2.38
N THR A 20 4.29 7.04 1.66
CA THR A 20 4.25 5.62 1.27
C THR A 20 4.36 4.71 2.50
N ILE A 21 5.19 5.07 3.48
CA ILE A 21 5.30 4.34 4.76
C ILE A 21 3.97 4.35 5.51
N LEU A 22 3.32 5.51 5.63
CA LEU A 22 2.00 5.61 6.27
C LEU A 22 0.95 4.77 5.54
N LEU A 23 0.96 4.79 4.21
CA LEU A 23 0.06 3.96 3.40
C LEU A 23 0.28 2.46 3.64
N VAL A 24 1.54 2.02 3.63
CA VAL A 24 1.90 0.62 3.91
C VAL A 24 1.47 0.22 5.31
N ALA A 25 1.73 1.06 6.32
CA ALA A 25 1.34 0.82 7.70
C ALA A 25 -0.18 0.69 7.84
N TRP A 26 -0.94 1.61 7.23
CA TRP A 26 -2.39 1.57 7.21
C TRP A 26 -2.94 0.29 6.56
N CYS A 27 -2.45 -0.06 5.37
CA CYS A 27 -2.88 -1.27 4.68
C CYS A 27 -2.54 -2.55 5.46
N SER A 28 -1.38 -2.58 6.12
CA SER A 28 -0.96 -3.71 6.94
C SER A 28 -1.85 -3.85 8.18
N TYR A 29 -2.18 -2.72 8.83
CA TYR A 29 -3.10 -2.68 9.96
C TYR A 29 -4.48 -3.21 9.57
N VAL A 30 -5.08 -2.70 8.49
CA VAL A 30 -6.39 -3.17 8.01
C VAL A 30 -6.36 -4.66 7.64
N ALA A 31 -5.29 -5.14 7.01
CA ALA A 31 -5.18 -6.55 6.67
C ALA A 31 -5.15 -7.45 7.92
N VAL A 32 -4.43 -7.03 8.97
CA VAL A 32 -4.40 -7.75 10.26
C VAL A 32 -5.75 -7.67 10.96
N ASP A 33 -6.39 -6.51 10.99
CA ASP A 33 -7.71 -6.29 11.58
C ASP A 33 -8.76 -7.21 10.95
N LEU A 34 -8.81 -7.27 9.61
CA LEU A 34 -9.68 -8.17 8.86
C LEU A 34 -9.42 -9.65 9.19
N LEU A 35 -8.15 -10.05 9.35
CA LEU A 35 -7.80 -11.43 9.68
C LEU A 35 -8.19 -11.82 11.10
N LEU A 36 -8.19 -10.88 12.05
CA LEU A 36 -8.50 -11.16 13.45
C LEU A 36 -10.00 -11.07 13.74
N ASN A 37 -10.70 -10.11 13.14
CA ASN A 37 -12.07 -9.77 13.51
C ASN A 37 -13.10 -10.30 12.51
N ASP A 38 -12.77 -10.36 11.23
CA ASP A 38 -13.73 -10.62 10.14
C ASP A 38 -13.35 -11.82 9.26
N PHE A 39 -12.61 -12.77 9.83
CA PHE A 39 -12.07 -13.93 9.11
C PHE A 39 -13.16 -14.68 8.35
N GLU A 40 -12.95 -14.88 7.04
CA GLU A 40 -13.87 -15.55 6.10
C GLU A 40 -15.25 -14.90 5.93
N GLN A 41 -15.52 -13.77 6.59
CA GLN A 41 -16.80 -13.08 6.48
C GLN A 41 -16.83 -12.17 5.24
N PRO A 42 -17.92 -12.20 4.44
CA PRO A 42 -18.09 -11.29 3.31
C PRO A 42 -18.07 -9.84 3.79
N GLN A 43 -17.44 -8.97 3.01
CA GLN A 43 -17.19 -7.58 3.37
C GLN A 43 -18.17 -6.68 2.64
N THR A 44 -19.01 -5.96 3.39
CA THR A 44 -19.95 -5.01 2.81
C THR A 44 -19.32 -3.64 2.71
N THR A 45 -19.09 -3.18 1.49
CA THR A 45 -18.60 -1.81 1.25
C THR A 45 -19.64 -0.77 1.65
N ARG A 46 -19.21 0.49 1.83
CA ARG A 46 -20.12 1.62 2.09
C ARG A 46 -21.23 1.80 1.04
N THR A 47 -21.01 1.28 -0.17
CA THR A 47 -21.98 1.29 -1.27
C THR A 47 -22.95 0.10 -1.23
N GLY A 48 -22.92 -0.74 -0.19
CA GLY A 48 -23.77 -1.92 -0.05
C GLY A 48 -23.36 -3.11 -0.93
N VAL A 49 -22.20 -3.03 -1.59
CA VAL A 49 -21.70 -4.13 -2.42
C VAL A 49 -20.95 -5.10 -1.54
N GLU A 50 -21.38 -6.35 -1.53
CA GLU A 50 -20.68 -7.46 -0.90
C GLU A 50 -19.46 -7.86 -1.73
N ILE A 51 -18.30 -7.91 -1.07
CA ILE A 51 -17.04 -8.32 -1.66
C ILE A 51 -16.55 -9.54 -0.90
N ASN A 52 -16.07 -10.54 -1.63
CA ASN A 52 -15.42 -11.70 -1.04
C ASN A 52 -14.24 -11.26 -0.13
N PHE A 53 -14.21 -11.82 1.08
CA PHE A 53 -13.17 -11.57 2.09
C PHE A 53 -11.75 -11.59 1.52
N TYR A 54 -11.37 -12.66 0.82
CA TYR A 54 -10.02 -12.84 0.27
C TYR A 54 -9.70 -11.79 -0.79
N ASN A 55 -10.67 -11.43 -1.63
CA ASN A 55 -10.48 -10.35 -2.61
C ASN A 55 -10.29 -9.00 -1.91
N TYR A 56 -11.02 -8.75 -0.83
CA TYR A 56 -10.90 -7.52 -0.05
C TYR A 56 -9.55 -7.43 0.66
N LEU A 57 -9.16 -8.49 1.38
CA LEU A 57 -7.86 -8.62 2.03
C LEU A 57 -6.70 -8.48 1.03
N PHE A 58 -6.80 -9.15 -0.11
CA PHE A 58 -5.75 -9.13 -1.13
C PHE A 58 -5.47 -7.73 -1.68
N ARG A 59 -6.49 -6.86 -1.79
CA ARG A 59 -6.29 -5.46 -2.20
C ARG A 59 -5.33 -4.72 -1.27
N TYR A 60 -5.50 -4.88 0.05
CA TYR A 60 -4.62 -4.24 1.03
C TYR A 60 -3.20 -4.80 0.98
N LEU A 61 -3.05 -6.11 0.82
CA LEU A 61 -1.75 -6.75 0.67
C LEU A 61 -1.01 -6.29 -0.60
N VAL A 62 -1.72 -6.17 -1.72
CA VAL A 62 -1.15 -5.67 -2.99
C VAL A 62 -0.70 -4.22 -2.84
N ILE A 63 -1.51 -3.36 -2.22
CA ILE A 63 -1.13 -1.94 -2.00
C ILE A 63 0.10 -1.86 -1.09
N ALA A 64 0.13 -2.63 0.01
CA ALA A 64 1.28 -2.68 0.90
C ALA A 64 2.54 -3.15 0.16
N GLY A 65 2.45 -4.23 -0.63
CA GLY A 65 3.55 -4.75 -1.45
C GLY A 65 4.05 -3.74 -2.48
N ALA A 66 3.14 -3.07 -3.19
CA ALA A 66 3.47 -2.02 -4.15
C ALA A 66 4.15 -0.81 -3.48
N GLY A 67 3.70 -0.43 -2.27
CA GLY A 67 4.32 0.63 -1.48
C GLY A 67 5.74 0.28 -1.05
N ILE A 68 5.96 -0.93 -0.53
CA ILE A 68 7.29 -1.43 -0.16
C ILE A 68 8.22 -1.45 -1.38
N TYR A 69 7.75 -1.96 -2.52
CA TYR A 69 8.50 -1.98 -3.76
C TYR A 69 8.92 -0.56 -4.20
N THR A 70 7.99 0.39 -4.11
CA THR A 70 8.21 1.78 -4.47
C THR A 70 9.29 2.43 -3.58
N LEU A 71 9.26 2.17 -2.28
CA LEU A 71 10.24 2.66 -1.31
C LEU A 71 11.66 2.15 -1.60
N LEU A 72 11.79 0.87 -1.94
CA LEU A 72 13.09 0.21 -2.13
C LEU A 72 13.71 0.50 -3.52
N PHE A 73 12.90 0.49 -4.57
CA PHE A 73 13.40 0.40 -5.94
C PHE A 73 13.08 1.61 -6.82
N VAL A 74 11.99 2.33 -6.56
CA VAL A 74 11.50 3.39 -7.46
C VAL A 74 11.97 4.78 -7.03
N VAL A 75 11.85 5.10 -5.74
CA VAL A 75 12.09 6.46 -5.23
C VAL A 75 13.56 6.69 -4.94
N ARG A 76 14.23 7.41 -5.84
CA ARG A 76 15.62 7.83 -5.68
C ARG A 76 15.69 9.34 -5.50
N THR A 77 16.54 9.78 -4.58
CA THR A 77 16.89 11.19 -4.43
C THR A 77 17.82 11.59 -5.58
N LYS A 78 17.58 12.75 -6.19
CA LYS A 78 18.59 13.38 -7.05
C LYS A 78 19.80 13.71 -6.17
N GLN A 79 20.93 13.06 -6.42
CA GLN A 79 22.21 13.53 -5.90
C GLN A 79 22.50 14.86 -6.60
N LYS A 80 22.70 15.91 -5.79
CA LYS A 80 23.24 17.18 -6.26
C LYS A 80 24.73 17.01 -6.55
#